data_AF-A0A6B3HVE0-F1
#
_entry.id   AF-A0A6B3HVE0-F1
#
_cell.length_a   1.000
_cell.length_b   1.000
_cell.length_c   1.000
_cell.angle_alpha   90.00
_cell.angle_beta   90.00
_cell.angle_gamma   90.00
#
_symmetry.space_group_name_H-M   'P 1'
#
loop_
_entity.id
_entity.type
_entity.pdbx_description
1 polymer ?
#
loop_
_entity_poly.entity_id
_entity_poly.type
_entity_poly.pdbx_seq_one_letter_code
_entity_poly.pdbx_strand_id
1 'polypeptide(L)'
;MPHRPRIPSPGRRTVLRGSLLVPAAALPAAAASAPALALAGRPEAAWGVQVGSVTASSALVWVRSDRPARMLVETSATESFRRVRSWYGPLIGPGSDFTGTTPLYGLPAGEQVHYRVTLTDPGDPRRTGRPVYGTFRTAPARRRDGVRFLWSGDIAGQGWGINPDIGGYRVYEEMRRLDPDFFLCSGDTVYADGPLQPSVPLPDGRIWRNVMTEEKAKVAETLDEYRGNFRYNLLDRNFRRFNAQVPS
;
A
#
# COMPACT_ATOMS: atom_id res chain seq x y z
N MET A 1 43.22 39.52 44.58
CA MET A 1 42.94 38.80 45.84
C MET A 1 41.56 39.19 46.32
N PRO A 2 40.79 38.28 46.94
CA PRO A 2 40.27 37.01 46.43
C PRO A 2 38.73 37.19 46.24
N HIS A 3 37.80 36.23 46.27
CA HIS A 3 37.81 34.76 46.21
C HIS A 3 36.52 34.30 45.47
N ARG A 4 36.53 33.14 44.80
CA ARG A 4 35.32 32.35 44.51
C ARG A 4 35.66 30.87 44.73
N PRO A 5 35.20 30.23 45.82
CA PRO A 5 35.48 28.82 46.07
C PRO A 5 34.71 27.94 45.06
N ARG A 6 35.41 26.96 44.48
CA ARG A 6 34.81 25.91 43.65
C ARG A 6 34.23 24.84 44.59
N ILE A 7 32.92 24.61 44.54
CA ILE A 7 32.29 23.53 45.30
C ILE A 7 32.65 22.19 44.62
N PRO A 8 33.26 21.22 45.34
CA PRO A 8 33.64 19.93 44.76
C PRO A 8 32.44 19.01 44.59
N SER A 9 32.43 18.26 43.49
CA SER A 9 31.47 17.17 43.25
C SER A 9 31.78 15.95 44.12
N PRO A 10 30.77 15.31 44.77
CA PRO A 10 31.00 14.11 45.57
C PRO A 10 31.45 12.92 44.72
N GLY A 11 32.52 12.25 45.17
CA GLY A 11 33.09 11.07 44.52
C GLY A 11 32.39 9.75 44.89
N ARG A 12 32.80 8.68 44.18
CA ARG A 12 32.24 7.32 44.31
C ARG A 12 32.76 6.57 45.56
N ARG A 13 31.88 6.21 46.51
CA ARG A 13 31.74 4.87 47.17
C ARG A 13 31.07 4.96 48.55
N THR A 14 30.32 3.89 48.90
CA THR A 14 29.73 3.61 50.25
C THR A 14 28.57 4.58 50.60
N VAL A 15 27.42 4.15 51.10
CA VAL A 15 27.13 3.07 52.06
C VAL A 15 26.08 2.06 51.58
N LEU A 16 26.14 0.86 52.18
CA LEU A 16 25.43 -0.38 51.86
C LEU A 16 24.14 -0.55 52.70
N ARG A 17 23.30 -1.51 52.27
CA ARG A 17 22.18 -2.17 53.01
C ARG A 17 20.85 -1.41 53.12
N GLY A 18 19.88 -1.91 52.35
CA GLY A 18 18.45 -1.62 52.46
C GLY A 18 17.66 -2.73 51.75
N SER A 19 17.79 -3.97 52.22
CA SER A 19 17.13 -5.14 51.61
C SER A 19 15.64 -5.17 51.97
N LEU A 20 14.79 -4.72 51.03
CA LEU A 20 13.36 -4.99 51.06
C LEU A 20 13.01 -6.00 49.97
N LEU A 21 12.62 -7.20 50.43
CA LEU A 21 11.99 -8.22 49.61
C LEU A 21 10.58 -7.75 49.24
N VAL A 22 10.45 -7.05 48.11
CA VAL A 22 9.14 -6.81 47.50
C VAL A 22 8.76 -8.09 46.74
N PRO A 23 7.63 -8.75 47.05
CA PRO A 23 7.21 -9.93 46.30
C PRO A 23 6.96 -9.52 44.84
N ALA A 24 7.45 -10.34 43.90
CA ALA A 24 7.22 -10.14 42.48
C ALA A 24 5.74 -10.41 42.14
N ALA A 25 4.89 -9.42 42.39
CA ALA A 25 3.56 -9.37 41.80
C ALA A 25 3.74 -9.38 40.28
N ALA A 26 3.32 -10.47 39.65
CA ALA A 26 3.35 -10.60 38.21
C ALA A 26 2.45 -9.50 37.61
N LEU A 27 3.07 -8.42 37.14
CA LEU A 27 2.40 -7.48 36.26
C LEU A 27 1.90 -8.29 35.06
N PRO A 28 0.59 -8.36 34.81
CA PRO A 28 0.15 -8.91 33.55
C PRO A 28 0.78 -8.05 32.48
N ALA A 29 1.44 -8.69 31.51
CA ALA A 29 1.90 -8.02 30.31
C ALA A 29 0.66 -7.62 29.50
N ALA A 30 0.03 -6.52 29.93
CA ALA A 30 -1.00 -5.84 29.19
C ALA A 30 -0.37 -5.42 27.88
N ALA A 31 -0.60 -6.22 26.84
CA ALA A 31 -0.28 -5.84 25.48
C ALA A 31 -0.91 -4.46 25.29
N ALA A 32 -0.07 -3.45 25.02
CA ALA A 32 -0.50 -2.08 24.88
C ALA A 32 -1.25 -1.94 23.54
N SER A 33 -2.48 -2.47 23.50
CA SER A 33 -3.49 -2.13 22.53
C SER A 33 -3.72 -0.62 22.69
N ALA A 34 -3.12 0.14 21.77
CA ALA A 34 -3.39 1.57 21.67
C ALA A 34 -4.91 1.76 21.65
N PRO A 35 -5.48 2.67 22.47
CA PRO A 35 -6.92 2.78 22.60
C PRO A 35 -7.52 3.02 21.21
N ALA A 36 -8.63 2.35 20.88
CA ALA A 36 -9.22 2.44 19.53
C ALA A 36 -9.52 3.90 19.11
N LEU A 37 -9.80 4.77 20.09
CA LEU A 37 -9.94 6.22 19.94
C LEU A 37 -8.67 6.92 19.36
N ALA A 38 -7.47 6.39 19.57
CA ALA A 38 -6.22 6.89 19.00
C ALA A 38 -5.95 6.38 17.56
N LEU A 39 -6.73 5.42 17.07
CA LEU A 39 -6.75 4.99 15.67
C LEU A 39 -7.86 5.70 14.87
N ALA A 40 -8.95 6.09 15.52
CA ALA A 40 -10.04 6.84 14.90
C ALA A 40 -9.55 8.12 14.19
N GLY A 41 -10.12 8.40 13.02
CA GLY A 41 -9.80 9.58 12.22
C GLY A 41 -8.65 9.40 11.22
N ARG A 42 -7.75 8.43 11.39
CA ARG A 42 -6.62 8.18 10.47
C ARG A 42 -7.09 7.78 9.06
N PRO A 43 -6.49 8.31 7.98
CA PRO A 43 -6.75 7.83 6.63
C PRO A 43 -6.26 6.40 6.40
N GLU A 44 -6.99 5.64 5.59
CA GLU A 44 -6.65 4.27 5.21
C GLU A 44 -6.60 4.09 3.68
N ALA A 45 -5.55 3.41 3.20
CA ALA A 45 -5.39 3.05 1.79
C ALA A 45 -5.84 1.60 1.54
N ALA A 46 -7.11 1.30 1.79
CA ALA A 46 -7.68 -0.05 1.67
C ALA A 46 -7.52 -0.65 0.26
N TRP A 47 -7.59 0.20 -0.78
CA TRP A 47 -7.39 -0.17 -2.20
C TRP A 47 -5.92 -0.40 -2.58
N GLY A 48 -4.99 -0.29 -1.63
CA GLY A 48 -3.56 -0.53 -1.85
C GLY A 48 -2.84 0.62 -2.54
N VAL A 49 -1.68 0.29 -3.11
CA VAL A 49 -0.82 1.18 -3.88
C VAL A 49 -0.53 0.54 -5.23
N GLN A 50 -0.21 1.36 -6.23
CA GLN A 50 0.22 0.90 -7.53
C GLN A 50 1.48 1.65 -7.97
N VAL A 51 2.34 0.99 -8.72
CA VAL A 51 3.50 1.61 -9.37
C VAL A 51 3.42 1.40 -10.87
N GLY A 52 3.82 2.42 -11.63
CA GLY A 52 3.70 2.40 -13.09
C GLY A 52 4.62 3.40 -13.77
N SER A 53 4.64 3.35 -15.10
CA SER A 53 5.49 4.23 -15.95
C SER A 53 6.95 4.30 -15.48
N VAL A 54 7.51 3.16 -15.08
CA VAL A 54 8.87 3.07 -14.53
C VAL A 54 9.90 3.21 -15.65
N THR A 55 10.87 4.09 -15.45
CA THR A 55 12.00 4.31 -16.37
C THR A 55 13.32 3.92 -15.70
N ALA A 56 14.45 4.31 -16.30
CA ALA A 56 15.76 4.16 -15.68
C ALA A 56 16.00 5.13 -14.49
N SER A 57 15.17 6.18 -14.33
CA SER A 57 15.38 7.19 -13.28
C SER A 57 14.11 7.78 -12.69
N SER A 58 12.92 7.31 -13.09
CA SER A 58 11.62 7.77 -12.60
C SER A 58 10.61 6.64 -12.46
N ALA A 59 9.53 6.93 -11.73
CA ALA A 59 8.35 6.07 -11.59
C ALA A 59 7.14 6.92 -11.20
N LEU A 60 5.93 6.46 -11.50
CA LEU A 60 4.69 6.99 -10.91
C LEU A 60 4.23 6.06 -9.78
N VAL A 61 3.91 6.61 -8.61
CA VAL A 61 3.26 5.87 -7.51
C VAL A 61 1.87 6.42 -7.29
N TRP A 62 0.88 5.53 -7.31
CA TRP A 62 -0.54 5.82 -7.11
C TRP A 62 -1.05 5.22 -5.79
N VAL A 63 -2.04 5.88 -5.19
CA VAL A 63 -2.79 5.41 -4.01
C VAL A 63 -4.24 5.92 -4.05
N ARG A 64 -5.16 5.24 -3.37
CA ARG A 64 -6.47 5.78 -3.00
C ARG A 64 -6.68 5.71 -1.50
N SER A 65 -7.21 6.80 -0.93
CA SER A 65 -7.61 6.94 0.47
C SER A 65 -9.10 6.70 0.66
N ASP A 66 -9.52 6.44 1.89
CA ASP A 66 -10.93 6.41 2.31
C ASP A 66 -11.50 7.80 2.62
N ARG A 67 -10.63 8.80 2.84
CA ARG A 67 -10.95 10.17 3.27
C ARG A 67 -9.91 11.20 2.78
N PRO A 68 -10.12 12.52 2.95
CA PRO A 68 -9.13 13.51 2.57
C PRO A 68 -7.79 13.29 3.28
N ALA A 69 -6.68 13.35 2.53
CA ALA A 69 -5.34 13.08 3.08
C ALA A 69 -4.24 13.82 2.33
N ARG A 70 -3.14 14.14 3.00
CA ARG A 70 -1.86 14.47 2.34
C ARG A 70 -1.12 13.17 2.04
N MET A 71 -0.73 12.98 0.78
CA MET A 71 0.09 11.84 0.35
C MET A 71 1.59 12.13 0.59
N LEU A 72 2.30 11.15 1.13
CA LEU A 72 3.77 11.12 1.21
C LEU A 72 4.26 9.80 0.63
N VAL A 73 5.18 9.84 -0.33
CA VAL A 73 5.88 8.66 -0.84
C VAL A 73 7.32 8.68 -0.35
N GLU A 74 7.79 7.56 0.19
CA GLU A 74 9.18 7.37 0.59
C GLU A 74 9.76 6.17 -0.14
N THR A 75 11.01 6.26 -0.62
CA THR A 75 11.74 5.12 -1.19
C THR A 75 13.02 4.82 -0.45
N SER A 76 13.46 3.56 -0.50
CA SER A 76 14.70 3.07 0.07
C SER A 76 15.29 1.93 -0.78
N ALA A 77 16.59 1.70 -0.68
CA ALA A 77 17.27 0.55 -1.29
C ALA A 77 17.04 -0.76 -0.50
N THR A 78 16.34 -0.72 0.65
CA THR A 78 16.03 -1.91 1.45
C THR A 78 14.66 -1.77 2.11
N GLU A 79 14.01 -2.89 2.40
CA GLU A 79 12.75 -2.95 3.18
C GLU A 79 12.84 -2.35 4.60
N SER A 80 14.04 -2.05 5.10
CA SER A 80 14.24 -1.47 6.43
C SER A 80 13.86 0.01 6.53
N PHE A 81 13.80 0.73 5.40
CA PHE A 81 13.60 2.20 5.33
C PHE A 81 14.51 3.01 6.29
N ARG A 82 15.71 2.51 6.62
CA ARG A 82 16.68 3.22 7.49
C ARG A 82 17.27 4.47 6.85
N ARG A 83 17.33 4.51 5.51
CA ARG A 83 17.71 5.68 4.70
C ARG A 83 16.62 5.84 3.65
N VAL A 84 15.91 6.97 3.68
CA VAL A 84 14.80 7.24 2.77
C VAL A 84 15.07 8.46 1.91
N ARG A 85 14.46 8.47 0.74
CA ARG A 85 14.18 9.71 -0.02
C ARG A 85 12.67 9.92 0.01
N SER A 86 12.23 11.17 0.05
CA SER A 86 10.83 11.53 0.28
C SER A 86 10.30 12.43 -0.82
N TRP A 87 9.07 12.17 -1.27
CA TRP A 87 8.33 12.98 -2.23
C TRP A 87 6.95 13.31 -1.63
N TYR A 88 6.69 14.60 -1.46
CA TYR A 88 5.38 15.07 -1.05
C TYR A 88 4.42 14.99 -2.23
N GLY A 89 3.38 14.20 -2.08
CA GLY A 89 2.32 14.02 -3.06
C GLY A 89 1.20 15.06 -2.91
N PRO A 90 0.12 14.90 -3.70
CA PRO A 90 -1.03 15.79 -3.64
C PRO A 90 -1.76 15.75 -2.29
N LEU A 91 -2.59 16.77 -2.05
CA LEU A 91 -3.74 16.66 -1.16
C LEU A 91 -4.84 15.92 -1.94
N ILE A 92 -5.21 14.74 -1.50
CA ILE A 92 -6.24 13.90 -2.13
C ILE A 92 -7.58 14.09 -1.42
N GLY A 93 -8.68 14.06 -2.16
CA GLY A 93 -10.01 14.41 -1.66
C GLY A 93 -11.13 14.08 -2.65
N PRO A 94 -12.37 14.52 -2.41
CA PRO A 94 -13.53 14.14 -3.21
C PRO A 94 -13.37 14.42 -4.72
N GLY A 95 -12.76 15.55 -5.08
CA GLY A 95 -12.52 15.94 -6.47
C GLY A 95 -11.64 14.96 -7.26
N SER A 96 -10.79 14.16 -6.59
CA SER A 96 -9.95 13.13 -7.21
C SER A 96 -10.41 11.69 -6.92
N ASP A 97 -11.65 11.48 -6.44
CA ASP A 97 -12.11 10.21 -5.84
C ASP A 97 -11.13 9.69 -4.76
N PHE A 98 -10.56 10.61 -3.98
CA PHE A 98 -9.54 10.33 -2.97
C PHE A 98 -8.29 9.62 -3.53
N THR A 99 -8.06 9.67 -4.84
CA THR A 99 -6.85 9.15 -5.50
C THR A 99 -5.75 10.21 -5.56
N GLY A 100 -4.50 9.75 -5.58
CA GLY A 100 -3.33 10.60 -5.79
C GLY A 100 -2.21 9.85 -6.49
N THR A 101 -1.53 10.56 -7.39
CA THR A 101 -0.34 10.07 -8.09
C THR A 101 0.82 11.00 -7.75
N THR A 102 1.98 10.42 -7.41
CA THR A 102 3.22 11.16 -7.15
C THR A 102 4.32 10.68 -8.10
N PRO A 103 4.91 11.57 -8.92
CA PRO A 103 6.06 11.22 -9.73
C PRO A 103 7.34 11.23 -8.89
N LEU A 104 8.13 10.17 -9.04
CA LEU A 104 9.43 9.97 -8.42
C LEU A 104 10.52 10.23 -9.46
N TYR A 105 11.62 10.88 -9.07
CA TYR A 105 12.68 11.31 -9.99
C TYR A 105 14.09 11.10 -9.43
N GLY A 106 15.06 10.93 -10.33
CA GLY A 106 16.46 10.68 -10.00
C GLY A 106 16.68 9.37 -9.25
N LEU A 107 15.84 8.36 -9.50
CA LEU A 107 16.03 7.00 -8.98
C LEU A 107 17.31 6.38 -9.59
N PRO A 108 17.99 5.46 -8.89
CA PRO A 108 19.11 4.72 -9.46
C PRO A 108 18.58 3.73 -10.52
N ALA A 109 19.36 3.50 -11.58
CA ALA A 109 18.95 2.69 -12.74
C ALA A 109 19.31 1.21 -12.59
N GLY A 110 18.40 0.31 -12.99
CA GLY A 110 18.58 -1.15 -12.90
C GLY A 110 18.43 -1.73 -11.49
N GLU A 111 18.01 -0.92 -10.52
CA GLU A 111 18.03 -1.25 -9.09
C GLU A 111 16.66 -1.66 -8.55
N GLN A 112 16.67 -2.47 -7.50
CA GLN A 112 15.48 -2.76 -6.71
C GLN A 112 15.16 -1.58 -5.78
N VAL A 113 13.99 -0.97 -5.98
CA VAL A 113 13.47 0.10 -5.13
C VAL A 113 12.38 -0.49 -4.23
N HIS A 114 12.50 -0.27 -2.92
CA HIS A 114 11.41 -0.43 -1.97
C HIS A 114 10.73 0.93 -1.79
N TYR A 115 9.40 0.98 -1.78
CA TYR A 115 8.65 2.20 -1.50
C TYR A 115 7.55 1.98 -0.47
N ARG A 116 7.15 3.06 0.19
CA ARG A 116 5.95 3.11 1.02
C ARG A 116 5.19 4.40 0.79
N VAL A 117 3.87 4.32 0.85
CA VAL A 117 2.98 5.47 0.82
C VAL A 117 2.36 5.63 2.20
N THR A 118 2.48 6.83 2.74
CA THR A 118 1.86 7.23 4.01
C THR A 118 0.80 8.29 3.71
N LEU A 119 -0.35 8.16 4.35
CA LEU A 119 -1.47 9.10 4.25
C LEU A 119 -1.69 9.78 5.60
N THR A 120 -1.77 11.11 5.61
CA THR A 120 -1.92 11.91 6.83
C THR A 120 -3.14 12.81 6.72
N ASP A 121 -3.97 12.86 7.77
CA ASP A 121 -5.09 13.81 7.87
C ASP A 121 -4.57 15.25 7.68
N PRO A 122 -5.14 16.05 6.76
CA PRO A 122 -4.63 17.38 6.43
C PRO A 122 -4.90 18.43 7.51
N GLY A 123 -5.83 18.17 8.44
CA GLY A 123 -6.15 19.04 9.57
C GLY A 123 -5.47 18.64 10.89
N ASP A 124 -5.11 17.36 11.07
CA ASP A 124 -4.39 16.88 12.26
C ASP A 124 -3.30 15.84 11.90
N PRO A 125 -2.03 16.27 11.73
CA PRO A 125 -0.93 15.37 11.36
C PRO A 125 -0.68 14.17 12.29
N ARG A 126 -1.21 14.22 13.53
CA ARG A 126 -1.15 13.10 14.49
C ARG A 126 -1.97 11.90 14.00
N ARG A 127 -3.00 12.15 13.18
CA ARG A 127 -3.81 11.13 12.51
C ARG A 127 -3.15 10.68 11.20
N THR A 128 -1.94 10.18 11.34
CA THR A 128 -1.22 9.51 10.24
C THR A 128 -1.62 8.04 10.19
N GLY A 129 -2.03 7.60 8.99
CA GLY A 129 -2.40 6.23 8.67
C GLY A 129 -1.21 5.26 8.68
N ARG A 130 -1.50 3.97 8.48
CA ARG A 130 -0.44 2.96 8.34
C ARG A 130 0.23 3.09 6.97
N PRO A 131 1.57 3.01 6.88
CA PRO A 131 2.24 2.97 5.59
C PRO A 131 1.83 1.72 4.81
N VAL A 132 1.53 1.88 3.52
CA VAL A 132 1.33 0.78 2.58
C VAL A 132 2.58 0.62 1.73
N TYR A 133 3.09 -0.60 1.64
CA TYR A 133 4.40 -0.90 1.07
C TYR A 133 4.29 -1.50 -0.33
N GLY A 134 5.32 -1.26 -1.13
CA GLY A 134 5.52 -1.88 -2.42
C GLY A 134 6.99 -1.92 -2.83
N THR A 135 7.25 -2.50 -3.99
CA THR A 135 8.58 -2.63 -4.60
C THR A 135 8.49 -2.46 -6.11
N PHE A 136 9.57 -2.05 -6.77
CA PHE A 136 9.71 -2.13 -8.23
C PHE A 136 11.18 -2.11 -8.62
N ARG A 137 11.48 -2.55 -9.84
CA ARG A 137 12.83 -2.48 -10.41
C ARG A 137 12.88 -1.37 -11.46
N THR A 138 13.84 -0.45 -11.36
CA THR A 138 14.03 0.55 -12.42
C THR A 138 14.62 -0.09 -13.67
N ALA A 139 14.33 0.49 -14.84
CA ALA A 139 14.98 0.03 -16.07
C ALA A 139 16.51 0.25 -16.01
N PRO A 140 17.32 -0.61 -16.64
CA PRO A 140 18.77 -0.41 -16.67
C PRO A 140 19.13 0.80 -17.55
N ALA A 141 20.14 1.57 -17.17
CA ALA A 141 20.63 2.72 -17.95
C ALA A 141 21.39 2.34 -19.24
N ARG A 142 21.71 1.05 -19.40
CA ARG A 142 22.36 0.47 -20.59
C ARG A 142 21.58 -0.77 -21.00
N ARG A 143 21.69 -1.16 -22.28
CA ARG A 143 21.16 -2.45 -22.75
C ARG A 143 21.73 -3.58 -21.88
N ARG A 144 20.85 -4.44 -21.39
CA ARG A 144 21.18 -5.72 -20.76
C ARG A 144 20.52 -6.84 -21.57
N ASP A 145 21.02 -8.05 -21.41
CA ASP A 145 20.31 -9.24 -21.86
C ASP A 145 19.27 -9.66 -20.82
N GLY A 146 18.12 -10.15 -21.28
CA GLY A 146 17.02 -10.57 -20.43
C GLY A 146 16.08 -9.44 -19.99
N VAL A 147 14.81 -9.61 -20.37
CA VAL A 147 13.65 -8.92 -19.79
C VAL A 147 12.59 -9.97 -19.51
N ARG A 148 11.97 -9.92 -18.33
CA ARG A 148 10.79 -10.72 -18.00
C ARG A 148 9.61 -9.77 -17.90
N PHE A 149 8.67 -9.87 -18.81
CA PHE A 149 7.41 -9.13 -18.71
C PHE A 149 6.24 -10.09 -18.82
N LEU A 150 5.08 -9.64 -18.31
CA LEU A 150 3.82 -10.34 -18.44
C LEU A 150 2.87 -9.49 -19.28
N TRP A 151 1.87 -10.13 -19.90
CA TRP A 151 0.85 -9.47 -20.69
C TRP A 151 -0.50 -10.19 -20.50
N SER A 152 -1.58 -9.42 -20.41
CA SER A 152 -2.96 -9.90 -20.30
C SER A 152 -3.92 -8.74 -20.59
N GLY A 153 -5.20 -9.03 -20.85
CA GLY A 153 -6.30 -8.06 -20.81
C GLY A 153 -7.43 -8.54 -19.90
N ASP A 154 -8.64 -8.07 -20.19
CA ASP A 154 -9.92 -8.73 -19.89
C ASP A 154 -10.21 -8.90 -18.38
N ILE A 155 -10.00 -7.84 -17.60
CA ILE A 155 -10.13 -7.86 -16.13
C ILE A 155 -11.60 -7.77 -15.71
N ALA A 156 -12.10 -8.80 -15.03
CA ALA A 156 -13.48 -8.89 -14.52
C ALA A 156 -14.57 -8.96 -15.62
N GLY A 157 -14.23 -9.48 -16.80
CA GLY A 157 -15.11 -9.48 -17.96
C GLY A 157 -16.10 -10.62 -18.07
N GLN A 158 -17.11 -10.43 -18.92
CA GLN A 158 -18.00 -11.49 -19.43
C GLN A 158 -18.64 -12.39 -18.35
N GLY A 159 -18.91 -11.82 -17.16
CA GLY A 159 -19.52 -12.53 -16.02
C GLY A 159 -18.52 -13.04 -14.95
N TRP A 160 -17.21 -12.89 -15.16
CA TRP A 160 -16.15 -13.50 -14.34
C TRP A 160 -15.43 -12.48 -13.44
N GLY A 161 -16.14 -12.01 -12.40
CA GLY A 161 -15.60 -11.13 -11.36
C GLY A 161 -14.84 -11.86 -10.26
N ILE A 162 -14.66 -11.20 -9.10
CA ILE A 162 -13.90 -11.75 -7.97
C ILE A 162 -14.68 -12.90 -7.33
N ASN A 163 -14.11 -14.11 -7.32
CA ASN A 163 -14.70 -15.26 -6.63
C ASN A 163 -13.95 -15.59 -5.31
N PRO A 164 -14.55 -15.34 -4.13
CA PRO A 164 -13.88 -15.50 -2.84
C PRO A 164 -13.72 -16.97 -2.44
N ASP A 165 -14.67 -17.85 -2.79
CA ASP A 165 -14.63 -19.30 -2.53
C ASP A 165 -13.37 -19.96 -3.13
N ILE A 166 -12.88 -19.33 -4.19
CA ILE A 166 -11.75 -19.75 -5.01
C ILE A 166 -10.45 -18.99 -4.64
N GLY A 167 -10.51 -18.03 -3.70
CA GLY A 167 -9.36 -17.25 -3.23
C GLY A 167 -9.12 -15.94 -3.99
N GLY A 168 -10.09 -15.49 -4.78
CA GLY A 168 -10.04 -14.26 -5.58
C GLY A 168 -9.35 -14.44 -6.94
N TYR A 169 -8.78 -13.36 -7.47
CA TYR A 169 -8.04 -13.39 -8.74
C TYR A 169 -6.65 -14.06 -8.59
N ARG A 170 -6.64 -15.38 -8.40
CA ARG A 170 -5.43 -16.19 -8.18
C ARG A 170 -4.34 -15.96 -9.24
N VAL A 171 -4.72 -15.69 -10.48
CA VAL A 171 -3.79 -15.42 -11.59
C VAL A 171 -2.81 -14.28 -11.26
N TYR A 172 -3.23 -13.21 -10.57
CA TYR A 172 -2.32 -12.11 -10.20
C TYR A 172 -1.28 -12.51 -9.15
N GLU A 173 -1.59 -13.46 -8.26
CA GLU A 173 -0.59 -13.97 -7.31
C GLU A 173 0.42 -14.88 -8.01
N GLU A 174 -0.01 -15.74 -8.94
CA GLU A 174 0.93 -16.56 -9.72
C GLU A 174 1.78 -15.69 -10.66
N MET A 175 1.19 -14.69 -11.33
CA MET A 175 1.91 -13.68 -12.11
C MET A 175 2.92 -12.90 -11.26
N ARG A 176 2.55 -12.46 -10.05
CA ARG A 176 3.45 -11.76 -9.12
C ARG A 176 4.65 -12.62 -8.72
N ARG A 177 4.46 -13.93 -8.51
CA ARG A 177 5.53 -14.87 -8.15
C ARG A 177 6.57 -15.10 -9.23
N LEU A 178 6.27 -14.75 -10.48
CA LEU A 178 7.23 -14.82 -11.58
C LEU A 178 8.30 -13.70 -11.51
N ASP A 179 8.22 -12.75 -10.56
CA ASP A 179 9.12 -11.58 -10.46
C ASP A 179 9.39 -10.90 -11.82
N PRO A 180 8.33 -10.44 -12.52
CA PRO A 180 8.51 -9.71 -13.77
C PRO A 180 9.06 -8.30 -13.54
N ASP A 181 9.82 -7.80 -14.51
CA ASP A 181 10.27 -6.41 -14.55
C ASP A 181 9.10 -5.43 -14.76
N PHE A 182 8.07 -5.83 -15.52
CA PHE A 182 6.81 -5.08 -15.72
C PHE A 182 5.67 -5.96 -16.26
N PHE A 183 4.46 -5.40 -16.30
CA PHE A 183 3.24 -5.97 -16.87
C PHE A 183 2.65 -5.02 -17.92
N LEU A 184 2.28 -5.55 -19.08
CA LEU A 184 1.57 -4.83 -20.12
C LEU A 184 0.09 -5.24 -20.10
N CYS A 185 -0.78 -4.35 -19.61
CA CYS A 185 -2.23 -4.55 -19.68
C CYS A 185 -2.75 -4.15 -21.07
N SER A 186 -3.39 -5.05 -21.79
CA SER A 186 -3.75 -4.86 -23.21
C SER A 186 -4.99 -4.00 -23.47
N GLY A 187 -5.72 -3.63 -22.42
CA GLY A 187 -7.07 -3.09 -22.50
C GLY A 187 -7.96 -3.72 -21.44
N ASP A 188 -9.26 -3.45 -21.54
CA ASP A 188 -10.34 -4.07 -20.77
C ASP A 188 -10.05 -4.20 -19.26
N THR A 189 -9.49 -3.11 -18.69
CA THR A 189 -9.20 -3.01 -17.26
C THR A 189 -10.47 -2.93 -16.40
N VAL A 190 -11.59 -2.59 -17.03
CA VAL A 190 -12.95 -2.67 -16.48
C VAL A 190 -13.92 -3.05 -17.59
N TYR A 191 -14.92 -3.86 -17.27
CA TYR A 191 -16.17 -3.98 -18.03
C TYR A 191 -17.24 -3.20 -17.30
N ALA A 192 -17.80 -2.20 -17.97
CA ALA A 192 -18.76 -1.25 -17.43
C ALA A 192 -20.04 -1.17 -18.29
N ASP A 193 -20.09 -1.98 -19.35
CA ASP A 193 -21.11 -2.11 -20.39
C ASP A 193 -22.08 -3.28 -20.14
N GLY A 194 -21.74 -4.18 -19.21
CA GLY A 194 -22.53 -5.37 -18.88
C GLY A 194 -22.68 -5.61 -17.37
N PRO A 195 -23.90 -5.80 -16.84
CA PRO A 195 -24.11 -6.14 -15.43
C PRO A 195 -23.50 -7.50 -15.06
N LEU A 196 -22.72 -7.52 -13.97
CA LEU A 196 -22.16 -8.74 -13.41
C LEU A 196 -23.27 -9.57 -12.76
N GLN A 197 -23.32 -10.87 -13.04
CA GLN A 197 -24.27 -11.78 -12.39
C GLN A 197 -23.72 -12.24 -11.03
N PRO A 198 -24.52 -12.29 -9.95
CA PRO A 198 -24.05 -12.77 -8.64
C PRO A 198 -23.49 -14.19 -8.66
N SER A 199 -23.97 -15.03 -9.60
CA SER A 199 -23.50 -16.40 -9.76
C SER A 199 -23.60 -16.89 -11.19
N VAL A 200 -22.66 -17.74 -11.61
CA VAL A 200 -22.64 -18.42 -12.91
C VAL A 200 -22.49 -19.93 -12.70
N PRO A 201 -23.37 -20.79 -13.25
CA PRO A 201 -23.20 -22.24 -13.18
C PRO A 201 -22.03 -22.70 -14.07
N LEU A 202 -21.24 -23.66 -13.59
CA LEU A 202 -20.12 -24.24 -14.33
C LEU A 202 -20.52 -25.61 -14.93
N PRO A 203 -19.90 -26.05 -16.05
CA PRO A 203 -20.22 -27.32 -16.71
C PRO A 203 -20.06 -28.57 -15.83
N ASP A 204 -19.27 -28.49 -14.75
CA ASP A 204 -19.04 -29.57 -13.78
C ASP A 204 -19.97 -29.51 -12.55
N GLY A 205 -21.05 -28.71 -12.63
CA GLY A 205 -22.04 -28.57 -11.57
C GLY A 205 -21.63 -27.66 -10.40
N ARG A 206 -20.41 -27.11 -10.42
CA ARG A 206 -20.00 -26.06 -9.47
C ARG A 206 -20.68 -24.72 -9.81
N ILE A 207 -20.65 -23.80 -8.87
CA ILE A 207 -21.16 -22.43 -9.05
C ILE A 207 -20.01 -21.45 -8.83
N TRP A 208 -19.76 -20.58 -9.80
CA TRP A 208 -18.95 -19.39 -9.61
C TRP A 208 -19.77 -18.34 -8.87
N ARG A 209 -19.25 -17.77 -7.77
CA ARG A 209 -19.93 -16.72 -6.99
C ARG A 209 -19.11 -15.45 -7.08
N ASN A 210 -19.72 -14.38 -7.60
CA ASN A 210 -19.07 -13.08 -7.72
C ASN A 210 -19.26 -12.26 -6.44
N VAL A 211 -18.22 -11.55 -6.01
CA VAL A 211 -18.40 -10.36 -5.17
C VAL A 211 -19.22 -9.36 -5.98
N MET A 212 -20.26 -8.79 -5.37
CA MET A 212 -21.13 -7.79 -6.00
C MET A 212 -20.92 -6.42 -5.36
N THR A 213 -20.99 -5.37 -6.18
CA THR A 213 -21.15 -3.97 -5.75
C THR A 213 -22.28 -3.35 -6.58
N GLU A 214 -22.81 -2.21 -6.13
CA GLU A 214 -23.86 -1.48 -6.84
C GLU A 214 -23.40 -1.12 -8.27
N GLU A 215 -22.17 -0.66 -8.43
CA GLU A 215 -21.62 -0.24 -9.73
C GLU A 215 -21.32 -1.43 -10.66
N LYS A 216 -21.28 -2.67 -10.14
CA LYS A 216 -21.20 -3.90 -10.93
C LYS A 216 -22.55 -4.54 -11.23
N ALA A 217 -23.62 -4.13 -10.55
CA ALA A 217 -24.97 -4.66 -10.75
C ALA A 217 -25.72 -4.00 -11.92
N LYS A 218 -25.14 -2.98 -12.57
CA LYS A 218 -25.71 -2.27 -13.72
C LYS A 218 -24.61 -1.80 -14.71
N VAL A 219 -25.04 -1.28 -15.85
CA VAL A 219 -24.20 -0.53 -16.79
C VAL A 219 -23.78 0.81 -16.18
N ALA A 220 -22.54 1.26 -16.39
CA ALA A 220 -22.08 2.56 -15.90
C ALA A 220 -22.49 3.71 -16.83
N GLU A 221 -23.20 4.69 -16.27
CA GLU A 221 -23.72 5.87 -16.97
C GLU A 221 -23.10 7.16 -16.42
N THR A 222 -22.53 7.10 -15.22
CA THR A 222 -21.96 8.22 -14.46
C THR A 222 -20.49 7.98 -14.09
N LEU A 223 -19.73 9.07 -13.89
CA LEU A 223 -18.32 9.00 -13.51
C LEU A 223 -18.07 8.16 -12.25
N ASP A 224 -18.97 8.19 -11.27
CA ASP A 224 -18.81 7.43 -10.02
C ASP A 224 -19.06 5.93 -10.20
N GLU A 225 -19.87 5.52 -11.18
CA GLU A 225 -20.03 4.11 -11.58
C GLU A 225 -18.81 3.61 -12.36
N TYR A 226 -18.21 4.43 -13.24
CA TYR A 226 -16.92 4.10 -13.88
C TYR A 226 -15.80 3.96 -12.85
N ARG A 227 -15.73 4.87 -11.86
CA ARG A 227 -14.80 4.76 -10.72
C ARG A 227 -15.07 3.51 -9.88
N GLY A 228 -16.34 3.18 -9.64
CA GLY A 228 -16.76 1.97 -8.95
C GLY A 228 -16.28 0.69 -9.63
N ASN A 229 -16.45 0.63 -10.95
CA ASN A 229 -15.95 -0.47 -11.77
C ASN A 229 -14.42 -0.63 -11.69
N PHE A 230 -13.66 0.47 -11.59
CA PHE A 230 -12.21 0.41 -11.36
C PHE A 230 -11.87 -0.02 -9.92
N ARG A 231 -12.56 0.54 -8.92
CA ARG A 231 -12.40 0.17 -7.50
C ARG A 231 -12.72 -1.29 -7.22
N TYR A 232 -13.62 -1.91 -7.99
CA TYR A 232 -13.99 -3.32 -7.87
C TYR A 232 -12.77 -4.25 -7.89
N ASN A 233 -11.88 -4.09 -8.88
CA ASN A 233 -10.68 -4.93 -9.00
C ASN A 233 -9.73 -4.78 -7.80
N LEU A 234 -9.69 -3.59 -7.20
CA LEU A 234 -8.89 -3.27 -6.02
C LEU A 234 -9.50 -3.83 -4.71
N LEU A 235 -10.68 -4.46 -4.74
CA LEU A 235 -11.17 -5.28 -3.63
C LEU A 235 -10.36 -6.59 -3.52
N ASP A 236 -9.86 -7.13 -4.64
CA ASP A 236 -9.07 -8.36 -4.62
C ASP A 236 -7.70 -8.14 -3.95
N ARG A 237 -7.28 -9.12 -3.14
CA ARG A 237 -6.01 -9.04 -2.39
C ARG A 237 -4.79 -9.39 -3.24
N ASN A 238 -4.96 -10.22 -4.26
CA ASN A 238 -3.89 -10.68 -5.14
C ASN A 238 -3.57 -9.56 -6.14
N PHE A 239 -4.61 -8.93 -6.71
CA PHE A 239 -4.49 -7.74 -7.55
C PHE A 239 -3.78 -6.58 -6.84
N ARG A 240 -4.18 -6.25 -5.60
CA ARG A 240 -3.49 -5.24 -4.78
C ARG A 240 -2.02 -5.56 -4.51
N ARG A 241 -1.68 -6.83 -4.26
CA ARG A 241 -0.28 -7.27 -4.07
C ARG A 241 0.53 -7.22 -5.35
N PHE A 242 -0.09 -7.52 -6.49
CA PHE A 242 0.52 -7.44 -7.80
C PHE A 242 0.84 -5.98 -8.17
N ASN A 243 -0.15 -5.08 -8.07
CA ASN A 243 0.02 -3.65 -8.37
C ASN A 243 1.08 -2.97 -7.49
N ALA A 244 1.24 -3.43 -6.25
CA ALA A 244 2.27 -2.94 -5.33
C ALA A 244 3.69 -3.43 -5.65
N GLN A 245 3.88 -4.36 -6.59
CA GLN A 245 5.18 -5.00 -6.87
C GLN A 245 5.58 -5.02 -8.34
N VAL A 246 4.60 -5.05 -9.25
CA VAL A 246 4.81 -5.19 -10.69
C VAL A 246 4.41 -3.88 -11.37
N PRO A 247 5.36 -3.16 -12.00
CA PRO A 247 5.06 -1.95 -12.77
C PRO A 247 4.09 -2.21 -13.91
N SER A 248 3.09 -1.33 -14.05
CA SER A 248 2.10 -1.30 -15.14
C SER A 248 2.08 0.04 -15.89
#